data_AF-A0A3P9NS50-F1
#
_entry.id   AF-A0A3P9NS50-F1
#
_cell.length_a   1.000
_cell.length_b   1.000
_cell.length_c   1.000
_cell.angle_alpha   90.00
_cell.angle_beta   90.00
_cell.angle_gamma   90.00
#
_symmetry.space_group_name_H-M   'P 1'
#
loop_
_entity.id
_entity.type
_entity.pdbx_description
1 polymer ?
#
loop_
_entity_poly.entity_id
_entity_poly.type
_entity_poly.pdbx_seq_one_letter_code
_entity_poly.pdbx_strand_id
1 'polypeptide(L)'
;MVVSGLKFCPEAEEWLLKNRDRNTHAGGRWREIILICCCHSVSGAFQDPLETIRSKCEQTEHCVHLKERLEVCEARVSSRSSTTEECTEELFDFLHARDHCVSHKLFHNVK
;
A
#
# COMPACT_ATOMS: atom_id res chain seq x y z
N MET A 1 -1.17 -18.40 -6.72
CA MET A 1 -1.76 -17.33 -5.89
C MET A 1 -0.61 -16.43 -5.49
N VAL A 2 -0.40 -15.34 -6.22
CA VAL A 2 0.58 -14.31 -5.86
C VAL A 2 -0.27 -13.06 -5.69
N VAL A 3 -0.37 -12.56 -4.47
CA VAL A 3 -0.91 -11.22 -4.23
C VAL A 3 0.22 -10.27 -4.64
N SER A 4 0.42 -10.17 -5.95
CA SER A 4 1.30 -9.18 -6.55
C SER A 4 0.82 -7.82 -6.10
N GLY A 5 1.78 -6.98 -5.72
CA GLY A 5 1.60 -5.72 -5.03
C GLY A 5 0.45 -4.85 -5.54
N LEU A 6 -0.01 -3.98 -4.66
CA LEU A 6 -0.82 -2.80 -4.95
C LEU A 6 -0.22 -2.03 -6.14
N LYS A 7 -0.61 -2.44 -7.34
CA LYS A 7 -0.40 -1.68 -8.56
C LYS A 7 -1.32 -0.49 -8.47
N PHE A 8 -0.70 0.66 -8.21
CA PHE A 8 -1.16 1.98 -8.63
C PHE A 8 -1.99 1.85 -9.91
N CYS A 9 -3.30 2.15 -9.89
CA CYS A 9 -4.18 2.00 -11.06
C CYS A 9 -3.79 2.98 -12.17
N PRO A 10 -3.21 2.54 -13.31
CA PRO A 10 -3.22 3.31 -14.55
C PRO A 10 -4.46 2.92 -15.39
N GLU A 11 -5.27 1.97 -14.92
CA GLU A 11 -6.35 1.29 -15.66
C GLU A 11 -7.75 1.90 -15.39
N ALA A 12 -7.85 2.88 -14.50
CA ALA A 12 -9.11 3.56 -14.22
C ALA A 12 -9.54 4.49 -15.38
N GLU A 13 -8.59 5.15 -16.05
CA GLU A 13 -8.89 6.03 -17.19
C GLU A 13 -9.38 5.26 -18.42
N GLU A 14 -8.76 4.11 -18.71
CA GLU A 14 -9.14 3.26 -19.84
C GLU A 14 -10.54 2.65 -19.65
N TRP A 15 -10.87 2.24 -18.41
CA TRP A 15 -12.20 1.74 -18.08
C TRP A 15 -13.29 2.82 -18.19
N LEU A 16 -12.99 4.06 -17.80
CA LEU A 16 -13.91 5.21 -17.92
C LEU A 16 -14.20 5.58 -19.38
N LEU A 17 -13.19 5.58 -20.26
CA LEU A 17 -13.39 5.85 -21.68
C LEU A 17 -14.19 4.75 -22.38
N LYS A 18 -13.98 3.49 -22.00
CA LYS A 18 -14.64 2.32 -22.60
C LYS A 18 -16.11 2.14 -22.18
N ASN A 19 -16.55 2.83 -21.12
CA ASN A 19 -17.92 2.73 -20.58
C ASN A 19 -18.73 4.03 -20.61
N ARG A 20 -18.23 5.06 -21.34
CA ARG A 20 -18.89 6.37 -21.50
C ARG A 20 -20.32 6.28 -22.05
N ASP A 21 -20.58 5.37 -22.99
CA ASP A 21 -21.89 5.26 -23.65
C ASP A 21 -22.94 4.43 -22.86
N ARG A 22 -22.51 3.66 -21.85
CA ARG A 22 -23.44 2.94 -20.95
C ARG A 22 -24.06 3.82 -19.86
N ASN A 23 -23.50 5.01 -19.64
CA ASN A 23 -23.85 5.90 -18.53
C ASN A 23 -24.96 6.92 -18.84
N THR A 24 -25.53 6.94 -20.05
CA THR A 24 -26.59 7.88 -20.44
C THR A 24 -28.01 7.39 -20.11
N HIS A 25 -28.20 6.11 -19.73
CA HIS A 25 -29.54 5.53 -19.54
C HIS A 25 -29.91 5.10 -18.11
N ALA A 26 -29.01 5.21 -17.12
CA ALA A 26 -29.31 4.84 -15.74
C ALA A 26 -29.25 6.07 -14.83
N GLY A 27 -30.43 6.64 -14.56
CA GLY A 27 -30.62 7.89 -13.84
C GLY A 27 -29.85 7.98 -12.51
N GLY A 28 -29.23 9.14 -12.29
CA GLY A 28 -28.89 9.79 -11.01
C GLY A 28 -27.95 9.06 -10.04
N ARG A 29 -28.20 7.78 -9.75
CA ARG A 29 -27.63 7.03 -8.63
C ARG A 29 -26.27 6.41 -8.95
N TRP A 30 -25.94 6.21 -10.23
CA TRP A 30 -24.63 5.70 -10.65
C TRP A 30 -23.52 6.75 -10.54
N ARG A 31 -23.85 8.05 -10.66
CA ARG A 31 -22.88 9.13 -10.40
C ARG A 31 -22.47 9.17 -8.93
N GLU A 32 -23.42 9.01 -8.02
CA GLU A 32 -23.15 8.93 -6.57
C GLU A 32 -22.34 7.68 -6.22
N ILE A 33 -22.65 6.52 -6.81
CA ILE A 33 -21.91 5.27 -6.57
C ILE A 33 -20.47 5.35 -7.11
N ILE A 34 -20.25 5.93 -8.29
CA ILE A 34 -18.91 6.16 -8.85
C ILE A 34 -18.11 7.14 -7.97
N LEU A 35 -18.72 8.25 -7.53
CA LEU A 35 -18.07 9.19 -6.60
C LEU A 35 -17.72 8.54 -5.26
N ILE A 36 -18.59 7.67 -4.72
CA ILE A 36 -18.34 6.95 -3.46
C ILE A 36 -17.21 5.91 -3.61
N CYS A 37 -17.13 5.19 -4.74
CA CYS A 37 -15.98 4.32 -5.04
C CYS A 37 -14.69 5.13 -5.22
N CYS A 38 -14.74 6.32 -5.83
CA CYS A 38 -13.60 7.22 -5.88
C CYS A 38 -13.22 7.78 -4.49
N CYS A 39 -14.18 7.97 -3.57
CA CYS A 39 -13.89 8.44 -2.21
C CYS A 39 -13.24 7.34 -1.32
N HIS A 40 -13.34 6.08 -1.72
CA HIS A 40 -12.55 4.98 -1.16
C HIS A 40 -11.11 4.93 -1.73
N SER A 41 -10.79 5.78 -2.70
CA SER A 41 -9.46 6.06 -3.25
C SER A 41 -9.04 7.49 -2.90
N VAL A 42 -8.38 7.67 -1.75
CA VAL A 42 -7.57 8.86 -1.46
C VAL A 42 -6.63 9.06 -2.67
N SER A 43 -6.53 10.20 -3.37
CA SER A 43 -6.10 11.48 -2.81
C SER A 43 -6.22 12.57 -3.89
N GLY A 44 -6.92 13.66 -3.59
CA GLY A 44 -6.49 14.98 -4.06
C GLY A 44 -5.18 15.34 -3.34
N ALA A 45 -4.24 15.98 -4.05
CA ALA A 45 -2.82 16.09 -3.72
C ALA A 45 -2.48 16.77 -2.36
N PHE A 46 -2.58 16.02 -1.26
CA PHE A 46 -1.86 16.25 -0.01
C PHE A 46 -0.99 15.02 0.24
N GLN A 47 0.32 15.16 0.04
CA GLN A 47 1.27 14.08 0.36
C GLN A 47 1.43 14.01 1.87
N ASP A 48 1.02 12.88 2.47
CA ASP A 48 1.30 12.61 3.88
C ASP A 48 2.83 12.59 4.10
N PRO A 49 3.38 13.50 4.92
CA PRO A 49 4.80 13.50 5.24
C PRO A 49 5.26 12.17 5.84
N LEU A 50 4.38 11.44 6.54
CA LEU A 50 4.66 10.14 7.12
C LEU A 50 5.03 9.11 6.04
N GLU A 51 4.25 9.01 4.97
CA GLU A 51 4.48 8.05 3.89
C GLU A 51 5.77 8.35 3.13
N THR A 52 6.06 9.64 2.92
CA THR A 52 7.32 10.06 2.31
C THR A 52 8.53 9.67 3.15
N ILE A 53 8.43 9.80 4.48
CA ILE A 53 9.51 9.47 5.40
C ILE A 53 9.67 7.96 5.56
N ARG A 54 8.56 7.21 5.64
CA ARG A 54 8.57 5.74 5.65
C ARG A 54 9.30 5.19 4.43
N SER A 55 8.93 5.64 3.22
CA SER A 55 9.58 5.19 1.98
C SER A 55 11.09 5.46 1.97
N LYS A 56 11.53 6.61 2.51
CA LYS A 56 12.97 6.92 2.66
C LYS A 56 13.66 6.04 3.70
N CYS A 57 13.01 5.74 4.81
CA CYS A 57 13.56 4.90 5.87
C CYS A 57 13.66 3.43 5.44
N GLU A 58 12.71 2.93 4.64
CA GLU A 58 12.74 1.58 4.08
C GLU A 58 13.93 1.32 3.15
N GLN A 59 14.49 2.37 2.54
CA GLN A 59 15.67 2.29 1.65
C GLN A 59 17.00 2.27 2.41
N THR A 60 16.99 2.41 3.73
CA THR A 60 18.22 2.29 4.53
C THR A 60 18.69 0.84 4.55
N GLU A 61 20.01 0.62 4.49
CA GLU A 61 20.61 -0.73 4.42
C GLU A 61 20.04 -1.69 5.49
N HIS A 62 19.95 -1.22 6.74
CA HIS A 62 19.42 -2.01 7.84
C HIS A 62 17.94 -2.39 7.64
N CYS A 63 17.10 -1.48 7.14
CA CYS A 63 15.70 -1.78 6.87
C CYS A 63 15.53 -2.69 5.65
N VAL A 64 16.35 -2.51 4.61
CA VAL A 64 16.34 -3.37 3.40
C VAL A 64 16.65 -4.82 3.77
N HIS A 65 17.70 -5.05 4.58
CA HIS A 65 18.07 -6.40 5.00
C HIS A 65 16.97 -7.07 5.84
N LEU A 66 16.35 -6.34 6.77
CA LEU A 66 15.25 -6.89 7.58
C LEU A 66 13.98 -7.14 6.76
N LYS A 67 13.71 -6.27 5.78
CA LYS A 67 12.62 -6.47 4.82
C LYS A 67 12.86 -7.73 3.97
N GLU A 68 14.09 -7.96 3.51
CA GLU A 68 14.43 -9.18 2.77
C GLU A 68 14.20 -10.44 3.63
N ARG A 69 14.58 -10.42 4.91
CA ARG A 69 14.29 -11.53 5.85
C ARG A 69 12.79 -11.78 5.99
N LEU A 70 11.99 -10.72 6.11
CA LEU A 70 10.54 -10.82 6.17
C LEU A 70 9.98 -11.44 4.89
N GLU A 71 10.39 -10.96 3.71
CA GLU A 71 9.94 -11.48 2.41
C GLU A 71 10.31 -12.97 2.22
N VAL A 72 11.50 -13.38 2.68
CA VAL A 72 11.93 -14.79 2.67
C VAL A 72 11.05 -15.64 3.59
N CYS A 73 10.70 -15.14 4.78
CA CYS A 73 9.76 -15.83 5.67
C CYS A 73 8.38 -15.95 5.03
N GLU A 74 7.83 -14.86 4.48
CA GLU A 74 6.52 -14.85 3.84
C GLU A 74 6.46 -15.81 2.64
N ALA A 75 7.53 -15.88 1.83
CA ALA A 75 7.65 -16.83 0.73
C ALA A 75 7.62 -18.28 1.23
N ARG A 76 8.29 -18.56 2.35
CA ARG A 76 8.29 -19.89 2.99
C ARG A 76 6.92 -20.25 3.56
N VAL A 77 6.27 -19.35 4.31
CA VAL A 77 4.93 -19.57 4.88
C VAL A 77 3.90 -19.78 3.78
N SER A 78 3.92 -18.93 2.75
CA SER A 78 2.96 -19.00 1.63
C SER A 78 3.14 -20.25 0.75
N SER A 79 4.35 -20.82 0.70
CA SER A 79 4.61 -22.08 -0.03
C SER A 79 4.03 -23.32 0.66
N ARG A 80 3.70 -23.23 1.96
CA ARG A 80 3.20 -24.36 2.75
C ARG A 80 1.68 -24.37 2.79
N SER A 81 1.08 -25.52 2.48
CA SER A 81 -0.37 -25.70 2.52
C SER A 81 -0.94 -25.76 3.94
N SER A 82 -0.12 -26.16 4.92
CA SER A 82 -0.47 -26.15 6.34
C SER A 82 0.80 -25.96 7.16
N THR A 83 0.88 -24.83 7.86
CA THR A 83 2.02 -24.49 8.73
C THR A 83 1.52 -23.68 9.92
N THR A 84 2.14 -23.84 11.09
CA THR A 84 1.92 -23.02 12.29
C THR A 84 2.96 -21.91 12.43
N GLU A 85 3.83 -21.79 11.44
CA GLU A 85 4.87 -20.78 11.35
C GLU A 85 4.27 -19.41 11.01
N GLU A 86 4.69 -18.38 11.73
CA GLU A 86 4.32 -16.98 11.50
C GLU A 86 5.58 -16.14 11.34
N CYS A 87 5.50 -15.09 10.51
CA CYS A 87 6.60 -14.15 10.28
C CYS A 87 6.53 -12.91 11.19
N THR A 88 5.93 -13.06 12.38
CA THR A 88 5.71 -11.96 13.32
C THR A 88 7.02 -11.42 13.89
N GLU A 89 8.02 -12.28 14.09
CA GLU A 89 9.37 -11.88 14.51
C GLU A 89 10.03 -10.97 13.46
N GLU A 90 10.11 -11.40 12.20
CA GLU A 90 10.72 -10.62 11.12
C GLU A 90 9.96 -9.32 10.84
N LEU A 91 8.63 -9.34 11.02
CA LEU A 91 7.81 -8.15 10.92
C LEU A 91 8.15 -7.15 12.02
N PHE A 92 8.25 -7.59 13.28
CA PHE A 92 8.60 -6.71 14.38
C PHE A 92 10.03 -6.18 14.28
N ASP A 93 10.99 -6.99 13.81
CA ASP A 93 12.35 -6.54 13.51
C ASP A 93 12.34 -5.39 12.49
N PHE A 94 11.66 -5.58 11.36
CA PHE A 94 11.55 -4.56 10.32
C PHE A 94 10.84 -3.30 10.81
N LEU A 95 9.72 -3.45 11.52
CA LEU A 95 8.98 -2.32 12.09
C LEU A 95 9.83 -1.54 13.10
N HIS A 96 10.55 -2.23 13.96
CA HIS A 96 11.42 -1.59 14.94
C HIS A 96 12.50 -0.73 14.27
N ALA A 97 13.17 -1.28 13.25
CA ALA A 97 14.19 -0.54 12.49
C ALA A 97 13.61 0.66 11.74
N ARG A 98 12.48 0.47 11.04
CA ARG A 98 11.81 1.53 10.28
C ARG A 98 11.35 2.65 11.20
N ASP A 99 10.68 2.31 12.29
CA ASP A 99 10.08 3.29 13.20
C ASP A 99 11.15 4.03 14.02
N HIS A 100 12.27 3.36 14.33
CA HIS A 100 13.46 4.03 14.84
C HIS A 100 13.91 5.13 13.87
N CYS A 101 14.08 4.84 12.58
CA CYS A 101 14.43 5.84 11.56
C CYS A 101 13.35 6.94 11.40
N VAL A 102 12.07 6.58 11.37
CA VAL A 102 10.95 7.52 11.17
C VAL A 102 10.87 8.50 12.34
N SER A 103 11.02 8.03 13.57
CA SER A 103 10.95 8.88 14.78
C SER A 103 11.95 10.04 14.75
N HIS A 104 13.13 9.83 14.16
CA HIS A 104 14.15 10.86 14.02
C HIS A 104 13.83 11.91 12.94
N LYS A 105 12.89 11.65 12.03
CA LYS A 105 12.61 12.50 10.86
C LYS A 105 11.21 13.10 10.85
N LEU A 106 10.22 12.37 11.38
CA LEU A 106 8.81 12.72 11.28
C LEU A 106 8.47 14.01 12.02
N PHE A 107 8.95 14.18 13.25
CA PHE A 107 8.63 15.34 14.09
C PHE A 107 9.19 16.68 13.57
N HIS A 108 10.03 16.66 12.54
CA HIS A 108 10.44 17.87 11.82
C HIS A 108 9.42 18.32 10.76
N ASN A 109 8.52 17.42 10.34
CA ASN A 109 7.60 17.62 9.23
C ASN A 109 6.13 17.78 9.68
N VAL A 110 5.84 17.49 10.94
CA VAL A 110 4.54 17.71 11.56
C VAL A 110 4.65 18.89 12.55
N LYS A 111 3.70 19.83 12.52
CA LYS A 111 3.61 20.99 13.41
C LYS A 111 2.44 20.84 14.37
#